data_AF-A0A2W1A1E8-F1
#
_entry.id   AF-A0A2W1A1E8-F1
#
_cell.length_a   1.000
_cell.length_b   1.000
_cell.length_c   1.000
_cell.angle_alpha   90.00
_cell.angle_beta   90.00
_cell.angle_gamma   90.00
#
_symmetry.space_group_name_H-M   'P 1'
#
loop_
_entity.id
_entity.type
_entity.pdbx_description
1 polymer ?
#
loop_
_entity_poly.entity_id
_entity_poly.type
_entity_poly.pdbx_seq_one_letter_code
_entity_poly.pdbx_strand_id
1 'polypeptide(L)'
;MRRARREAGLTQDQLASRVGRKKNWLSDIERGRRGIDVHTLQRIAGLTGHSIEFFTNPAFSEKRRDELLRPVTREDWRLIYADQPDRAAAHASLDEAFRRAQQMLADAGAGAGPGDRGDGGAGDGGTGGGASDAAAGDAGDASG
;
A
#
# COMPACT_ATOMS: atom_id res chain seq x y z
N MET A 1 12.30 1.48 11.09
CA MET A 1 12.98 0.81 12.22
C MET A 1 12.04 -0.02 13.10
N ARG A 2 11.14 0.60 13.88
CA ARG A 2 10.26 -0.09 14.84
C ARG A 2 9.42 -1.22 14.22
N ARG A 3 8.91 -1.00 13.00
CA ARG A 3 8.13 -1.98 12.23
C ARG A 3 8.94 -3.25 11.95
N ALA A 4 10.03 -3.13 11.19
CA ALA A 4 10.94 -4.25 10.86
C ALA A 4 11.39 -5.05 12.10
N ARG A 5 11.73 -4.37 13.20
CA ARG A 5 12.12 -5.05 14.44
C ARG A 5 11.00 -5.94 15.00
N ARG A 6 9.75 -5.44 14.99
CA ARG A 6 8.59 -6.16 15.51
C ARG A 6 8.22 -7.35 14.63
N GLU A 7 8.29 -7.18 13.32
CA GLU A 7 8.07 -8.26 12.34
C GLU A 7 9.11 -9.37 12.51
N ALA A 8 10.36 -9.01 12.82
CA ALA A 8 11.41 -9.96 13.17
C ALA A 8 11.28 -10.57 14.59
N GLY A 9 10.22 -10.24 15.34
CA GLY A 9 9.99 -10.77 16.70
C GLY A 9 11.00 -10.31 17.75
N LEU A 10 11.75 -9.24 17.49
CA LEU A 10 12.85 -8.79 18.35
C LEU A 10 12.40 -7.73 19.36
N THR A 11 12.86 -7.81 20.61
CA THR A 11 12.76 -6.69 21.56
C THR A 11 13.78 -5.59 21.23
N GLN A 12 13.58 -4.38 21.77
CA GLN A 12 14.57 -3.30 21.58
C GLN A 12 15.95 -3.69 22.13
N ASP A 13 15.98 -4.37 23.27
CA ASP A 13 17.23 -4.77 23.93
C ASP A 13 17.97 -5.84 23.12
N GLN A 14 17.22 -6.80 22.57
CA GLN A 14 17.73 -7.85 21.70
C GLN A 14 18.33 -7.31 20.39
N LEU A 15 17.67 -6.35 19.72
CA LEU A 15 18.22 -5.76 18.50
C LEU A 15 19.44 -4.89 18.80
N ALA A 16 19.37 -4.05 19.84
CA ALA A 16 20.48 -3.18 20.22
C ALA A 16 21.73 -4.01 20.59
N SER A 17 21.56 -5.06 21.39
CA SER A 17 22.64 -5.96 21.80
C SER A 17 23.32 -6.63 20.59
N ARG A 18 22.56 -7.09 19.59
CA ARG A 18 23.11 -7.70 18.36
C ARG A 18 23.98 -6.74 17.52
N VAL A 19 23.78 -5.43 17.67
CA VAL A 19 24.62 -4.41 17.02
C VAL A 19 25.63 -3.75 17.98
N GLY A 20 25.81 -4.31 19.19
CA GLY A 20 26.77 -3.81 20.17
C GLY A 20 26.39 -2.47 20.79
N ARG A 21 25.08 -2.21 20.95
CA ARG A 21 24.53 -0.94 21.49
C ARG A 21 23.60 -1.21 22.67
N LYS A 22 23.37 -0.19 23.51
CA LYS A 22 22.41 -0.26 24.61
C LYS A 22 20.98 -0.02 24.12
N LYS A 23 19.98 -0.58 24.82
CA LYS A 23 18.54 -0.37 24.53
C LYS A 23 18.17 1.10 24.28
N ASN A 24 18.66 2.03 25.11
CA ASN A 24 18.35 3.46 24.99
C ASN A 24 18.77 4.05 23.65
N TRP A 25 19.89 3.59 23.07
CA TRP A 25 20.36 4.03 21.74
C TRP A 25 19.33 3.69 20.65
N LEU A 26 18.79 2.46 20.65
CA LEU A 26 17.76 2.07 19.70
C LEU A 26 16.44 2.78 19.96
N SER A 27 16.13 3.02 21.24
CA SER A 27 14.97 3.79 21.67
C SER A 27 14.98 5.22 21.09
N ASP A 28 16.13 5.89 21.08
CA ASP A 28 16.26 7.24 20.50
C ASP A 28 16.13 7.23 18.98
N ILE A 29 16.69 6.21 18.31
CA ILE A 29 16.56 6.04 16.86
C ILE A 29 15.10 5.80 16.45
N GLU A 30 14.39 4.91 17.14
CA GLU A 30 12.98 4.61 16.84
C GLU A 30 12.05 5.80 17.04
N ARG A 31 12.47 6.81 17.83
CA ARG A 31 11.73 8.07 18.04
C ARG A 31 12.25 9.22 17.19
N GLY A 32 13.23 8.98 16.31
CA GLY A 32 13.81 10.01 15.44
C GLY A 32 14.70 11.04 16.16
N ARG A 33 15.07 10.80 17.42
CA ARG A 33 15.93 11.72 18.20
C ARG A 33 17.42 11.56 17.92
N ARG A 34 17.79 10.48 17.23
CA ARG A 34 19.17 10.13 16.92
C ARG A 34 19.25 9.53 15.52
N GLY A 35 20.19 10.03 14.71
CA GLY A 35 20.55 9.43 13.44
C GLY A 35 21.35 8.14 13.60
N ILE A 36 21.39 7.33 12.56
CA ILE A 36 22.12 6.06 12.52
C ILE A 36 23.09 6.09 11.33
N ASP A 37 24.31 5.58 11.52
CA ASP A 37 25.27 5.43 10.43
C ASP A 37 24.86 4.30 9.48
N VAL A 38 25.26 4.42 8.21
CA VAL A 38 24.86 3.50 7.14
C VAL A 38 25.32 2.06 7.42
N HIS A 39 26.51 1.86 7.98
CA HIS A 39 27.04 0.54 8.28
C HIS A 39 26.21 -0.18 9.36
N THR A 40 25.86 0.53 10.45
CA THR A 40 24.97 -0.02 11.48
C THR A 40 23.56 -0.25 10.92
N LEU A 41 23.07 0.63 10.04
CA LEU A 41 21.77 0.45 9.39
C LEU A 41 21.74 -0.80 8.51
N GLN A 42 22.80 -1.07 7.73
CA GLN A 42 22.94 -2.29 6.93
C GLN A 42 22.91 -3.55 7.79
N ARG A 43 23.61 -3.55 8.93
CA ARG A 43 23.57 -4.67 9.88
C ARG A 43 22.17 -4.92 10.42
N ILE A 44 21.44 -3.85 10.76
CA ILE A 44 20.06 -3.97 11.24
C ILE A 44 19.12 -4.48 10.13
N ALA A 45 19.29 -4.01 8.90
CA ALA A 45 18.54 -4.49 7.75
C ALA A 45 18.67 -6.01 7.62
N GLY A 46 19.90 -6.53 7.63
CA GLY A 46 20.16 -7.98 7.63
C GLY A 46 19.55 -8.73 8.81
N LEU A 47 19.67 -8.20 10.03
CA LEU A 47 19.09 -8.82 11.24
C LEU A 47 17.57 -8.86 11.26
N THR A 48 16.92 -7.95 10.54
CA THR A 48 15.47 -7.87 10.46
C THR A 48 14.91 -8.51 9.19
N GLY A 49 15.77 -9.03 8.31
CA GLY A 49 15.36 -9.62 7.04
C GLY A 49 14.93 -8.60 5.98
N HIS A 50 15.25 -7.33 6.15
CA HIS A 50 14.83 -6.25 5.26
C HIS A 50 15.99 -5.68 4.44
N SER A 51 15.67 -5.00 3.34
CA SER A 51 16.68 -4.21 2.59
C SER A 51 16.95 -2.85 3.23
N ILE A 52 18.02 -2.16 2.82
CA ILE A 52 18.33 -0.83 3.36
C ILE A 52 17.29 0.21 2.92
N GLU A 53 16.74 0.08 1.71
CA GLU A 53 15.73 0.94 1.11
C GLU A 53 14.46 0.99 1.97
N PHE A 54 14.13 -0.09 2.68
CA PHE A 54 13.03 -0.13 3.63
C PHE A 54 13.14 0.94 4.73
N PHE A 55 14.36 1.36 5.08
CA PHE A 55 14.59 2.33 6.14
C PHE A 55 14.82 3.75 5.63
N THR A 56 15.22 3.91 4.36
CA THR A 56 15.63 5.21 3.79
C THR A 56 14.61 5.79 2.83
N ASN A 57 13.77 4.96 2.20
CA ASN A 57 12.79 5.38 1.23
C ASN A 57 11.36 5.18 1.80
N PRO A 58 10.64 6.27 2.15
CA PRO A 58 9.29 6.15 2.70
C PRO A 58 8.27 5.57 1.73
N ALA A 59 8.54 5.59 0.43
CA ALA A 59 7.71 4.96 -0.60
C ALA A 59 8.12 3.51 -0.90
N PHE A 60 9.15 2.95 -0.26
CA PHE A 60 9.59 1.59 -0.52
C PHE A 60 8.67 0.55 0.12
N SER A 61 8.26 -0.44 -0.66
CA SER A 61 7.71 -1.70 -0.17
C SER A 61 8.54 -2.84 -0.73
N GLU A 62 8.79 -3.87 0.09
CA GLU A 62 9.52 -5.05 -0.38
C GLU A 62 8.78 -5.76 -1.50
N LYS A 63 7.45 -5.81 -1.41
CA LYS A 63 6.60 -6.23 -2.52
C LYS A 63 6.90 -5.47 -3.82
N ARG A 64 7.07 -4.14 -3.77
CA ARG A 64 7.44 -3.33 -4.94
C ARG A 64 8.85 -3.64 -5.43
N ARG A 65 9.82 -3.89 -4.54
CA ARG A 65 11.16 -4.35 -4.94
C ARG A 65 11.06 -5.69 -5.66
N ASP A 66 10.34 -6.64 -5.11
CA ASP A 66 10.18 -7.97 -5.70
C ASP A 66 9.41 -7.89 -7.02
N GLU A 67 8.42 -7.01 -7.13
CA GLU A 67 7.75 -6.66 -8.39
C GLU A 67 8.71 -6.03 -9.41
N LEU A 68 9.64 -5.17 -8.96
CA LEU A 68 10.67 -4.56 -9.81
C LEU A 68 11.79 -5.55 -10.21
N LEU A 69 12.06 -6.55 -9.37
CA LEU A 69 13.03 -7.62 -9.63
C LEU A 69 12.39 -8.81 -10.39
N ARG A 70 11.07 -8.82 -10.53
CA ARG A 70 10.37 -9.80 -11.35
C ARG A 70 10.73 -9.56 -12.82
N PRO A 71 11.06 -10.59 -13.61
CA PRO A 71 11.34 -10.43 -15.02
C PRO A 71 10.07 -9.91 -15.71
N VAL A 72 10.10 -8.68 -16.22
CA VAL A 72 8.89 -8.01 -16.73
C VAL A 72 8.72 -8.25 -18.23
N THR A 73 9.82 -8.55 -18.92
CA THR A 73 9.85 -8.72 -20.37
C THR A 73 10.14 -10.17 -20.76
N ARG A 74 9.71 -10.51 -21.99
CA ARG A 74 10.06 -11.79 -22.63
C ARG A 74 11.58 -12.00 -22.70
N GLU A 75 12.33 -10.92 -22.84
CA GLU A 75 13.79 -10.97 -22.93
C GLU A 75 14.43 -11.26 -21.57
N ASP A 76 13.90 -10.69 -20.48
CA ASP A 76 14.37 -11.01 -19.12
C ASP A 76 14.18 -12.51 -18.80
N TRP A 77 13.04 -13.08 -19.22
CA TRP A 77 12.79 -14.52 -19.08
C TRP A 77 13.73 -15.38 -19.92
N ARG A 78 14.10 -14.92 -21.12
CA ARG A 78 15.11 -15.60 -21.96
C ARG A 78 16.50 -15.53 -21.34
N LEU A 79 16.86 -14.44 -20.68
CA LEU A 79 18.17 -14.31 -20.01
C LEU A 79 18.27 -15.24 -18.79
N ILE A 80 17.18 -15.38 -18.03
CA ILE A 80 17.13 -16.25 -16.85
C ILE A 80 17.10 -17.75 -17.23
N TYR A 81 16.45 -18.08 -18.35
CA TYR A 81 16.33 -19.45 -18.86
C TYR A 81 16.96 -19.57 -20.25
N ALA A 82 18.19 -19.11 -20.41
CA ALA A 82 18.88 -19.05 -21.71
C ALA A 82 19.08 -20.44 -22.35
N ASP A 83 19.18 -21.48 -21.53
CA ASP A 83 19.30 -22.88 -21.94
C ASP A 83 17.94 -23.55 -22.22
N GLN A 84 16.82 -22.90 -21.85
CA GLN A 84 15.47 -23.47 -21.87
C GLN A 84 14.47 -22.49 -22.53
N PRO A 85 14.55 -22.28 -23.85
CA PRO A 85 13.79 -21.24 -24.55
C PRO A 85 12.27 -21.45 -24.48
N ASP A 86 11.81 -22.71 -24.45
CA ASP A 86 10.39 -23.04 -24.31
C ASP A 86 9.85 -22.67 -22.93
N ARG A 87 10.65 -22.88 -21.87
CA ARG A 87 10.32 -22.45 -20.50
C ARG A 87 10.27 -20.92 -20.43
N ALA A 88 11.23 -20.22 -21.01
CA ALA A 88 11.22 -18.76 -21.09
C ALA A 88 9.97 -18.23 -21.81
N ALA A 89 9.59 -18.85 -22.94
CA ALA A 89 8.40 -18.48 -23.70
C ALA A 89 7.11 -18.70 -22.89
N ALA A 90 7.00 -19.84 -22.19
CA ALA A 90 5.84 -20.13 -21.32
C ALA A 90 5.70 -19.10 -20.19
N HIS A 91 6.80 -18.70 -19.54
CA HIS A 91 6.78 -17.66 -18.51
C HIS A 91 6.31 -16.31 -19.06
N ALA A 92 6.80 -15.91 -20.23
CA ALA A 92 6.37 -14.68 -20.88
C ALA A 92 4.86 -14.69 -21.21
N SER A 93 4.34 -15.81 -21.73
CA SER A 93 2.92 -15.96 -22.04
C SER A 93 2.03 -15.89 -20.81
N LEU A 94 2.42 -16.53 -19.70
CA LEU A 94 1.69 -16.48 -18.43
C LEU A 94 1.67 -15.07 -17.83
N ASP A 95 2.77 -14.35 -17.88
CA ASP A 95 2.86 -12.97 -17.37
C ASP A 95 2.02 -11.98 -18.19
N GLU A 96 1.96 -12.15 -19.51
CA GLU A 96 1.10 -11.32 -20.34
C GLU A 96 -0.39 -11.61 -20.08
N ALA A 97 -0.76 -12.88 -19.92
CA ALA A 97 -2.12 -13.27 -19.56
C ALA A 97 -2.54 -12.70 -18.18
N PHE A 98 -1.65 -12.79 -17.18
CA PHE A 98 -1.90 -12.25 -15.85
C PHE A 98 -2.07 -10.73 -15.86
N ARG A 99 -1.22 -10.00 -16.59
CA ARG A 99 -1.36 -8.54 -16.75
C ARG A 99 -2.67 -8.14 -17.42
N ARG A 100 -3.10 -8.85 -18.47
CA ARG A 100 -4.41 -8.62 -19.09
C ARG A 100 -5.55 -8.82 -18.10
N ALA A 101 -5.50 -9.88 -17.30
CA ALA A 101 -6.53 -10.16 -16.29
C ALA A 101 -6.59 -9.08 -15.19
N GLN A 102 -5.45 -8.58 -14.73
CA GLN A 102 -5.40 -7.48 -13.77
C GLN A 102 -5.98 -6.17 -14.33
N GLN A 103 -5.68 -5.85 -15.59
CA GLN A 103 -6.23 -4.66 -16.26
C GLN A 103 -7.77 -4.74 -16.38
N MET A 104 -8.29 -5.90 -16.81
CA MET A 104 -9.74 -6.12 -16.88
C MET A 104 -10.44 -5.94 -15.53
N LEU A 105 -9.81 -6.40 -14.43
CA LEU A 105 -10.36 -6.26 -13.09
C LEU A 105 -10.36 -4.78 -12.61
N ALA A 106 -9.32 -4.03 -12.97
CA ALA A 106 -9.22 -2.61 -12.66
C ALA A 106 -10.24 -1.77 -13.43
N ASP A 107 -10.43 -2.05 -14.72
CA ASP A 107 -11.39 -1.35 -15.58
C ASP A 107 -12.84 -1.63 -15.14
N ALA A 108 -13.14 -2.86 -14.74
CA ALA A 108 -14.45 -3.23 -14.21
C ALA A 108 -14.77 -2.55 -12.87
N GLY A 109 -13.76 -2.26 -12.04
CA GLY A 109 -13.91 -1.52 -10.79
C GLY A 109 -14.16 -0.01 -10.97
N ALA A 110 -13.77 0.56 -12.11
CA ALA A 110 -13.91 2.00 -12.39
C ALA A 110 -15.26 2.39 -13.05
N GLY A 111 -16.07 1.41 -13.49
CA GLY A 111 -17.26 1.63 -14.32
C GLY A 111 -18.62 1.78 -13.59
N ALA A 112 -18.67 1.77 -12.26
CA ALA A 112 -19.93 1.85 -11.51
C ALA A 112 -20.14 3.24 -10.86
N GLY A 113 -20.32 4.28 -11.69
CA GLY A 113 -20.93 5.55 -11.29
C GLY A 113 -22.45 5.52 -11.55
N PRO A 114 -23.30 6.16 -10.74
CA PRO A 114 -24.75 6.06 -10.87
C PRO A 114 -25.19 6.62 -12.22
N GLY A 115 -25.80 5.75 -13.02
CA GLY A 115 -26.29 6.06 -14.36
C GLY A 115 -27.36 7.14 -14.32
N ASP A 116 -27.04 8.25 -14.94
CA ASP A 116 -27.98 9.22 -15.48
C ASP A 116 -29.00 8.50 -16.36
N ARG A 117 -30.27 8.55 -15.98
CA ARG A 117 -31.40 8.12 -16.83
C ARG A 117 -32.33 9.31 -16.99
N GLY A 118 -32.18 9.96 -18.14
CA GLY A 118 -33.08 10.98 -18.63
C GLY A 118 -34.48 10.46 -18.95
N ASP A 119 -35.43 11.32 -18.59
CA ASP A 119 -36.65 11.77 -19.29
C ASP A 119 -37.47 10.81 -20.18
N GLY A 120 -38.78 10.80 -19.91
CA GLY A 120 -39.81 10.05 -20.62
C GLY A 120 -41.17 10.25 -19.95
N GLY A 121 -41.94 11.21 -20.47
CA GLY A 121 -43.09 11.85 -19.80
C GLY A 121 -44.46 11.16 -19.80
N ALA A 122 -45.39 11.93 -19.22
CA ALA A 122 -46.86 11.93 -19.27
C ALA A 122 -47.64 11.00 -18.32
N GLY A 123 -48.41 11.61 -17.42
CA GLY A 123 -49.43 10.97 -16.58
C GLY A 123 -50.10 11.95 -15.62
N ASP A 124 -51.30 12.35 -15.99
CA ASP A 124 -52.29 13.23 -15.34
C ASP A 124 -52.67 12.88 -13.88
N GLY A 125 -53.12 13.88 -13.12
CA GLY A 125 -54.10 13.69 -12.04
C GLY A 125 -53.80 14.32 -10.66
N GLY A 126 -54.53 15.39 -10.33
CA GLY A 126 -55.29 15.44 -9.07
C GLY A 126 -54.67 16.06 -7.79
N THR A 127 -54.92 17.36 -7.62
CA THR A 127 -55.52 18.04 -6.43
C THR A 127 -55.00 17.86 -4.99
N GLY A 128 -54.74 19.02 -4.36
CA GLY A 128 -54.98 19.32 -2.92
C GLY A 128 -53.81 18.96 -1.99
N GLY A 129 -53.32 19.81 -1.09
CA GLY A 129 -53.79 21.07 -0.53
C GLY A 129 -53.26 21.13 0.91
N GLY A 130 -52.78 22.30 1.34
CA GLY A 130 -52.69 22.67 2.76
C GLY A 130 -51.31 22.60 3.43
N ALA A 131 -50.84 23.80 3.82
CA ALA A 131 -50.17 24.18 5.08
C ALA A 131 -48.92 23.37 5.54
N SER A 132 -47.87 23.94 6.09
CA SER A 132 -47.79 25.07 7.03
C SER A 132 -46.32 25.48 7.22
N ASP A 133 -46.14 26.79 7.35
CA ASP A 133 -45.20 27.54 8.18
C ASP A 133 -43.78 27.04 8.45
N ALA A 134 -42.88 27.96 8.08
CA ALA A 134 -41.58 28.18 8.67
C ALA A 134 -41.67 28.52 10.17
N ALA A 135 -40.71 28.01 10.93
CA ALA A 135 -39.84 28.78 11.84
C ALA A 135 -39.31 27.84 12.94
N ALA A 136 -38.07 27.34 12.76
CA ALA A 136 -37.28 26.85 13.88
C ALA A 136 -36.62 28.08 14.53
N GLY A 137 -37.13 28.48 15.69
CA GLY A 137 -36.42 29.28 16.67
C GLY A 137 -35.88 28.40 17.81
N ASP A 138 -35.12 29.07 18.68
CA ASP A 138 -34.63 28.63 20.01
C ASP A 138 -33.27 27.90 20.00
N ALA A 139 -32.18 28.59 20.36
CA ALA A 139 -31.61 28.74 21.73
C ALA A 139 -30.94 27.43 22.20
N GLY A 140 -29.71 27.38 22.70
CA GLY A 140 -29.02 28.31 23.59
C GLY A 140 -28.91 27.63 24.96
N ASP A 141 -27.76 27.02 25.28
CA ASP A 141 -27.29 26.65 26.64
C ASP A 141 -25.80 26.26 26.49
N ALA A 142 -24.79 26.99 26.94
CA ALA A 142 -24.39 27.38 28.29
C ALA A 142 -24.08 26.20 29.25
N SER A 143 -23.05 26.46 30.06
CA SER A 143 -22.62 25.72 31.27
C SER A 143 -21.60 24.59 31.09
N GLY A 144 -20.44 24.77 31.74
CA GLY A 144 -19.47 23.72 32.05
C GLY A 144 -18.04 24.19 32.19
#